data_AF-A0A0A2K1X8-F1
#
_entry.id   AF-A0A0A2K1X8-F1
#
_cell.length_a   1.000
_cell.length_b   1.000
_cell.length_c   1.000
_cell.angle_alpha   90.00
_cell.angle_beta   90.00
_cell.angle_gamma   90.00
#
_symmetry.space_group_name_H-M   'P 1'
#
loop_
_entity.id
_entity.type
_entity.pdbx_description
1 polymer ?
#
loop_
_entity_poly.entity_id
_entity_poly.type
_entity_poly.pdbx_seq_one_letter_code
_entity_poly.pdbx_strand_id
1 'polypeptide(L)'
;MIRHGEKPRNPNDHGLTPDGVKRAQCLRHVFGQDSEYNIGHIMAPRVKWDGAHGRAFETVLPLANDLGLTVDTHCKRNKVKCVAKTIRSYDGPGNILIAWRHSRMGGIEEELGALEPIEYPDER
;
A
#
# COMPACT_ATOMS: atom_id res chain seq x y z
N MET A 1 -2.93 -7.52 -0.64
CA MET A 1 -2.82 -6.22 0.06
C MET A 1 -1.72 -6.32 1.11
N ILE A 2 -0.97 -5.24 1.39
CA ILE A 2 0.11 -5.22 2.38
C ILE A 2 0.01 -3.99 3.31
N ARG A 3 0.50 -4.13 4.55
CA ARG A 3 0.71 -3.01 5.48
C ARG A 3 1.95 -2.23 5.09
N HIS A 4 1.95 -0.91 5.31
CA HIS A 4 3.15 -0.08 5.20
C HIS A 4 4.31 -0.60 6.09
N GLY A 5 5.55 -0.27 5.72
CA GLY A 5 6.74 -0.60 6.49
C GLY A 5 6.82 0.06 7.86
N GLU A 6 7.83 -0.33 8.64
CA GLU A 6 8.04 0.08 10.01
C GLU A 6 8.12 1.61 10.16
N LYS A 7 7.42 2.14 11.17
CA LYS A 7 7.30 3.58 11.44
C LYS A 7 8.18 4.01 12.62
N PRO A 8 8.72 5.24 12.62
CA PRO A 8 9.42 5.78 13.78
C PRO A 8 8.52 5.85 15.02
N ARG A 9 9.15 5.89 16.21
CA ARG A 9 8.43 6.13 17.47
C ARG A 9 7.84 7.54 17.53
N ASN A 10 8.53 8.53 16.96
CA ASN A 10 8.04 9.90 16.86
C ASN A 10 6.79 9.96 15.95
N PRO A 11 5.61 10.34 16.46
CA PRO A 11 4.39 10.39 15.67
C PRO A 11 4.41 11.47 14.57
N ASN A 12 5.24 12.50 14.73
CA ASN A 12 5.39 13.60 13.78
C ASN A 12 6.36 13.27 12.63
N ASP A 13 7.13 12.19 12.74
CA ASP A 13 7.94 11.70 11.63
C ASP A 13 7.05 10.81 10.74
N HIS A 14 6.78 11.26 9.52
CA HIS A 14 5.84 10.63 8.61
C HIS A 14 6.45 9.58 7.67
N GLY A 15 7.77 9.35 7.74
CA GLY A 15 8.48 8.40 6.90
C GLY A 15 8.58 6.99 7.51
N LEU A 16 9.40 6.17 6.86
CA LEU A 16 9.82 4.84 7.31
C LEU A 16 11.06 4.88 8.21
N THR A 17 11.19 3.92 9.12
CA THR A 17 12.47 3.64 9.80
C THR A 17 13.47 3.00 8.83
N PRO A 18 14.76 2.87 9.19
CA PRO A 18 15.71 2.07 8.42
C PRO A 18 15.22 0.63 8.14
N ASP A 19 14.57 -0.02 9.11
CA ASP A 19 13.95 -1.34 8.91
C ASP A 19 12.79 -1.29 7.92
N GLY A 20 11.97 -0.23 7.97
CA GLY A 20 10.89 -0.01 7.01
C GLY A 20 11.40 0.19 5.59
N VAL A 21 12.49 0.94 5.44
CA VAL A 21 13.19 1.11 4.14
C VAL A 21 13.76 -0.22 3.67
N LYS A 22 14.40 -1.00 4.55
CA LYS A 22 14.90 -2.34 4.22
C LYS A 22 13.77 -3.25 3.74
N ARG A 23 12.62 -3.24 4.42
CA ARG A 23 11.41 -3.96 3.98
C ARG A 23 10.96 -3.51 2.59
N ALA A 24 10.91 -2.21 2.33
CA ALA A 24 10.53 -1.66 1.02
C ALA A 24 11.46 -2.18 -0.10
N GLN A 25 12.77 -2.27 0.18
CA GLN A 25 13.72 -2.88 -0.75
C GLN A 25 13.47 -4.38 -0.95
N CYS A 26 13.17 -5.14 0.11
CA CYS A 26 12.85 -6.56 -0.03
C CYS A 26 11.62 -6.84 -0.90
N LEU A 27 10.64 -5.91 -0.95
CA LEU A 27 9.45 -6.07 -1.80
C LEU A 27 9.79 -6.18 -3.29
N ARG A 28 10.91 -5.61 -3.72
CA ARG A 28 11.42 -5.72 -5.11
C ARG A 28 11.71 -7.16 -5.50
N HIS A 29 12.07 -8.02 -4.55
CA HIS A 29 12.30 -9.44 -4.80
C HIS A 29 11.03 -10.28 -4.67
N VAL A 30 10.09 -9.85 -3.82
CA VAL A 30 8.83 -10.58 -3.59
C VAL A 30 7.83 -10.37 -4.72
N PHE A 31 7.76 -9.14 -5.24
CA PHE A 31 6.76 -8.72 -6.22
C PHE A 31 7.37 -8.16 -7.51
N GLY A 32 8.69 -8.34 -7.70
CA GLY A 32 9.43 -7.85 -8.86
C GLY A 32 9.11 -8.60 -10.15
N GLN A 33 9.81 -8.25 -11.22
CA GLN A 33 9.59 -8.80 -12.57
C GLN A 33 9.72 -10.33 -12.62
N ASP A 34 10.62 -10.90 -11.81
CA ASP A 34 10.85 -12.35 -11.73
C ASP A 34 9.91 -13.08 -10.75
N SER A 35 8.97 -12.37 -10.12
CA SER A 35 8.03 -12.99 -9.18
C SER A 35 6.85 -13.65 -9.92
N GLU A 36 6.17 -14.58 -9.24
CA GLU A 36 4.92 -15.16 -9.74
C GLU A 36 3.75 -14.16 -9.78
N TYR A 37 3.93 -13.00 -9.14
CA TYR A 37 2.95 -11.92 -9.14
C TYR A 37 3.20 -10.98 -10.31
N ASN A 38 2.27 -10.97 -11.27
CA ASN A 38 2.30 -10.04 -12.38
C ASN A 38 1.73 -8.68 -11.95
N ILE A 39 2.50 -7.83 -11.26
CA ILE A 39 1.99 -6.54 -10.77
C ILE A 39 1.79 -5.55 -11.93
N GLY A 40 0.53 -5.20 -12.21
CA GLY A 40 0.15 -4.22 -13.23
C GLY A 40 -0.37 -2.89 -12.68
N HIS A 41 -0.69 -2.83 -11.38
CA HIS A 41 -1.15 -1.62 -10.73
C HIS A 41 -0.74 -1.59 -9.26
N ILE A 42 -0.31 -0.42 -8.79
CA ILE A 42 0.14 -0.21 -7.41
C ILE A 42 -0.62 0.96 -6.82
N MET A 43 -1.25 0.75 -5.67
CA MET A 43 -2.03 1.77 -4.96
C MET A 43 -1.46 2.06 -3.57
N ALA A 44 -1.46 3.34 -3.20
CA ALA A 44 -1.14 3.84 -1.88
C ALA A 44 -2.03 5.06 -1.56
N PRO A 45 -2.18 5.49 -0.29
CA PRO A 45 -3.03 6.64 0.02
C PRO A 45 -2.40 7.93 -0.49
N ARG A 46 -3.26 8.91 -0.80
CA ARG A 46 -2.83 10.29 -1.06
C ARG A 46 -1.92 10.79 0.05
N VAL A 47 -0.70 11.15 -0.32
CA VAL A 47 0.27 11.82 0.56
C VAL A 47 -0.14 13.29 0.68
N LYS A 48 -0.14 13.81 1.90
CA LYS A 48 -0.40 15.23 2.16
C LYS A 48 0.86 16.06 1.88
N TRP A 49 0.69 17.37 1.77
CA TRP A 49 1.78 18.31 1.50
C TRP A 49 2.87 18.32 2.59
N ASP A 50 2.49 17.99 3.82
CA ASP A 50 3.37 17.86 4.99
C ASP A 50 4.05 16.48 5.07
N GLY A 51 3.88 15.61 4.07
CA GLY A 51 4.37 14.24 4.04
C GLY A 51 3.49 13.24 4.80
N ALA A 52 2.45 13.69 5.51
CA ALA A 52 1.57 12.78 6.23
C ALA A 52 0.91 11.79 5.28
N HIS A 53 0.80 10.55 5.75
CA HIS A 53 0.31 9.39 4.99
C HIS A 53 1.29 8.86 3.92
N GLY A 54 2.55 9.34 3.91
CA GLY A 54 3.61 8.91 2.98
C GLY A 54 4.11 7.47 3.13
N ARG A 55 4.11 6.89 4.34
CA ARG A 55 4.75 5.57 4.59
C ARG A 55 4.33 4.45 3.64
N ALA A 56 3.04 4.34 3.32
CA ALA A 56 2.54 3.30 2.42
C ALA A 56 3.04 3.52 0.99
N PHE A 57 3.10 4.77 0.54
CA PHE A 57 3.70 5.16 -0.73
C PHE A 57 5.21 4.84 -0.75
N GLU A 58 5.95 5.28 0.27
CA GLU A 58 7.40 4.99 0.41
C GLU A 58 7.71 3.48 0.43
N THR A 59 6.79 2.67 0.98
CA THR A 59 6.96 1.22 1.07
C THR A 59 6.98 0.55 -0.31
N VAL A 60 6.18 1.04 -1.26
CA VAL A 60 6.04 0.43 -2.60
C VAL A 60 6.79 1.18 -3.69
N LEU A 61 7.25 2.41 -3.42
CA LEU A 61 7.93 3.25 -4.41
C LEU A 61 9.14 2.57 -5.08
N PRO A 62 10.06 1.88 -4.36
CA PRO A 62 11.18 1.21 -5.01
C PRO A 62 10.73 0.12 -6.00
N LEU A 63 9.74 -0.67 -5.62
CA LEU A 63 9.15 -1.70 -6.48
C LEU A 63 8.47 -1.08 -7.71
N ALA A 64 7.69 -0.01 -7.51
CA ALA A 64 7.01 0.68 -8.61
C ALA A 64 8.02 1.19 -9.65
N ASN A 65 9.12 1.79 -9.19
CA ASN A 65 10.19 2.27 -10.06
C ASN A 65 10.83 1.13 -10.88
N ASP A 66 11.14 -0.01 -10.25
CA ASP A 66 11.72 -1.18 -10.93
C ASP A 66 10.78 -1.78 -12.00
N LEU A 67 9.47 -1.75 -11.73
CA LEU A 67 8.45 -2.23 -12.66
C LEU A 67 8.07 -1.20 -13.74
N GLY A 68 8.61 0.03 -13.67
CA GLY A 68 8.22 1.12 -14.58
C GLY A 68 6.78 1.61 -14.37
N LEU A 69 6.23 1.43 -13.17
CA LEU A 69 4.87 1.81 -12.79
C LEU A 69 4.87 3.08 -11.93
N THR A 70 3.78 3.84 -12.01
CA THR A 70 3.48 4.90 -11.02
C THR A 70 2.68 4.34 -9.86
N VAL A 71 2.87 4.88 -8.66
CA VAL A 71 1.99 4.59 -7.52
C VAL A 71 0.75 5.45 -7.61
N ASP A 72 -0.42 4.83 -7.79
CA ASP A 72 -1.70 5.54 -7.73
C ASP A 72 -1.98 5.99 -6.29
N THR A 73 -2.12 7.31 -6.13
CA THR A 73 -2.35 7.98 -4.84
C THR A 73 -3.61 8.83 -4.81
N HIS A 74 -4.56 8.65 -5.74
CA HIS A 74 -5.72 9.54 -5.81
C HIS A 74 -6.69 9.35 -4.62
N CYS A 75 -6.80 8.14 -4.06
CA CYS A 75 -7.66 7.85 -2.92
C CYS A 75 -7.06 8.33 -1.59
N LYS A 76 -7.86 9.00 -0.76
CA LYS A 76 -7.45 9.41 0.60
C LYS A 76 -7.41 8.20 1.56
N ARG A 77 -6.51 8.25 2.56
CA ARG A 77 -6.29 7.19 3.58
C ARG A 77 -7.55 6.57 4.19
N ASN A 78 -8.61 7.35 4.42
CA ASN A 78 -9.84 6.91 5.07
C ASN A 78 -11.01 6.66 4.10
N LYS A 79 -10.78 6.74 2.79
CA LYS A 79 -11.81 6.57 1.76
C LYS A 79 -11.71 5.17 1.16
N VAL A 80 -11.99 4.14 1.97
CA VAL A 80 -11.90 2.72 1.56
C VAL A 80 -12.82 2.40 0.37
N LYS A 81 -14.01 3.01 0.29
CA LYS A 81 -14.91 2.97 -0.88
C LYS A 81 -14.26 3.43 -2.19
N CYS A 82 -13.40 4.45 -2.13
CA CYS A 82 -12.65 4.93 -3.29
C CYS A 82 -11.75 3.81 -3.81
N VAL A 83 -10.99 3.18 -2.91
CA VAL A 83 -10.07 2.08 -3.23
C VAL A 83 -10.82 0.90 -3.85
N ALA A 84 -11.92 0.45 -3.22
CA ALA A 84 -12.74 -0.64 -3.76
C ALA A 84 -13.34 -0.32 -5.14
N LYS A 85 -13.77 0.93 -5.36
CA LYS A 85 -14.25 1.38 -6.67
C LYS A 85 -13.13 1.33 -7.72
N THR A 86 -11.93 1.83 -7.40
CA THR A 86 -10.78 1.77 -8.32
C THR A 86 -10.44 0.33 -8.69
N ILE A 87 -10.41 -0.58 -7.72
CA ILE A 87 -10.15 -2.00 -7.96
C ILE A 87 -11.19 -2.61 -8.91
N ARG A 88 -12.48 -2.37 -8.64
CA ARG A 88 -13.57 -2.88 -9.49
C ARG A 88 -13.59 -2.29 -10.90
N SER A 89 -13.04 -1.09 -11.06
CA SER A 89 -12.94 -0.40 -12.36
C SER A 89 -11.63 -0.65 -13.08
N TYR A 90 -10.67 -1.37 -12.48
CA TYR A 90 -9.40 -1.69 -13.12
C TYR A 90 -9.61 -2.77 -14.18
N ASP A 91 -9.27 -2.45 -15.42
CA ASP A 91 -9.36 -3.31 -16.61
C ASP A 91 -7.99 -3.64 -17.21
N GLY A 92 -6.91 -3.18 -16.56
CA GLY A 92 -5.53 -3.49 -16.95
C GLY A 92 -5.11 -4.92 -16.62
N PRO A 93 -3.99 -5.39 -17.20
CA PRO A 93 -3.49 -6.74 -16.96
C PRO A 93 -2.85 -6.87 -15.57
N GLY A 94 -2.85 -8.09 -15.04
CA GLY A 94 -2.08 -8.43 -13.84
C GLY A 94 -2.78 -8.11 -12.52
N ASN A 95 -2.03 -8.29 -11.44
CA ASN A 95 -2.46 -8.10 -10.06
C ASN A 95 -2.37 -6.63 -9.64
N ILE A 96 -3.25 -6.24 -8.72
CA ILE A 96 -3.21 -4.94 -8.04
C ILE A 96 -2.51 -5.11 -6.67
N LEU A 97 -1.38 -4.45 -6.48
CA LEU A 97 -0.72 -4.36 -5.18
C LEU A 97 -1.18 -3.12 -4.43
N ILE A 98 -1.71 -3.30 -3.23
CA ILE A 98 -2.23 -2.20 -2.40
C ILE A 98 -1.43 -2.14 -1.11
N ALA A 99 -0.76 -1.02 -0.86
CA ALA A 99 -0.10 -0.74 0.42
C ALA A 99 -0.93 0.26 1.22
N TRP A 100 -1.28 -0.08 2.47
CA TRP A 100 -2.15 0.77 3.28
C TRP A 100 -1.84 0.73 4.78
N ARG A 101 -2.58 1.53 5.56
CA ARG A 101 -2.54 1.46 7.03
C ARG A 101 -3.42 0.30 7.51
N HIS A 102 -2.88 -0.50 8.42
CA HIS A 102 -3.53 -1.65 9.07
C HIS A 102 -4.99 -1.40 9.46
N SER A 103 -5.27 -0.33 10.22
CA SER A 103 -6.60 0.01 10.75
C SER A 103 -7.65 0.39 9.68
N ARG A 104 -7.32 0.26 8.39
CA ARG A 104 -8.20 0.53 7.24
C ARG A 104 -8.22 -0.62 6.25
N MET A 105 -7.38 -1.64 6.41
CA MET A 105 -7.31 -2.77 5.48
C MET A 105 -8.57 -3.64 5.56
N GLY A 106 -9.03 -3.99 6.77
CA GLY A 106 -10.30 -4.71 6.93
C GLY A 106 -11.50 -3.98 6.28
N GLY A 107 -11.56 -2.65 6.41
CA GLY A 107 -12.59 -1.86 5.72
C GLY A 107 -12.43 -1.79 4.18
N ILE A 108 -11.24 -2.05 3.61
CA ILE A 108 -11.09 -2.21 2.16
C ILE A 108 -11.60 -3.59 1.75
N GLU A 109 -11.28 -4.63 2.51
CA GLU A 109 -11.73 -6.00 2.27
C GLU A 109 -13.25 -6.13 2.36
N GLU A 110 -13.87 -5.54 3.38
CA GLU A 110 -15.33 -5.46 3.53
C GLU A 110 -15.97 -4.80 2.30
N GLU A 111 -15.44 -3.65 1.86
CA GLU A 111 -15.95 -2.96 0.67
C GLU A 111 -15.75 -3.77 -0.62
N LEU A 112 -14.80 -4.71 -0.65
CA LEU A 112 -14.59 -5.67 -1.73
C LEU A 112 -15.49 -6.91 -1.62
N GLY A 113 -16.16 -7.13 -0.48
CA GLY A 113 -17.12 -8.21 -0.26
C GLY A 113 -16.63 -9.34 0.66
N ALA A 114 -15.55 -9.13 1.42
CA ALA A 114 -15.11 -10.11 2.42
C ALA A 114 -16.16 -10.26 3.53
N LEU A 115 -16.56 -11.50 3.81
CA LEU A 115 -17.49 -11.83 4.91
C LEU A 115 -16.79 -11.77 6.28
N GLU A 116 -15.51 -12.12 6.30
CA GLU A 116 -14.64 -12.09 7.48
C GLU A 116 -13.39 -11.25 7.17
N PRO A 117 -13.51 -9.90 7.16
CA PRO A 117 -12.39 -9.02 6.88
C PRO A 117 -11.32 -9.13 7.97
N ILE A 118 -10.06 -8.95 7.60
CA ILE A 118 -8.94 -9.06 8.53
C ILE A 118 -8.98 -7.97 9.61
N GLU A 119 -8.85 -8.39 10.87
CA GLU A 119 -8.55 -7.50 11.98
C GLU A 119 -7.04 -7.46 12.22
N TYR A 120 -6.44 -6.30 11.96
CA TYR A 120 -5.04 -6.09 12.29
C TYR A 120 -4.91 -5.52 13.71
N PRO A 121 -4.01 -6.07 14.54
CA PRO A 121 -3.72 -5.48 15.84
C PRO A 121 -3.14 -4.07 15.68
N ASP A 122 -3.56 -3.17 16.57
CA ASP A 122 -3.07 -1.78 16.61
C ASP A 122 -1.60 -1.71 17.04
N GLU A 123 -1.20 -2.62 17.93
CA GLU A 123 0.18 -2.78 18.39
C GLU A 123 0.93 -3.84 17.57
N ARG A 124 2.24 -3.66 17.45
CA ARG A 124 3.16 -4.63 16.84
C ARG A 124 4.25 -4.96 17.85
#